data_AF-A0A177LSM4-F1
#
_entry.id   AF-A0A177LSM4-F1
#
_cell.length_a   1.000
_cell.length_b   1.000
_cell.length_c   1.000
_cell.angle_alpha   90.00
_cell.angle_beta   90.00
_cell.angle_gamma   90.00
#
_symmetry.space_group_name_H-M   'P 1'
#
loop_
_entity.id
_entity.type
_entity.pdbx_description
1 polymer ?
#
loop_
_entity_poly.entity_id
_entity_poly.type
_entity_poly.pdbx_seq_one_letter_code
_entity_poly.pdbx_strand_id
1 'polypeptide(L)'
;MRKLVYILPFTILIFFSSNIRSQQIEWGQINSANVIDIIAGQNPDIGTYTSTVQIGDHNSAELFINGRTSLSLSQIGDYNKVFYINSFTDAEVKNTITTQGHNNIIDITGSNSISENMKMNIKGDNTTIFMRNY
;
A
#
# COMPACT_ATOMS: atom_id res chain seq x y z
N MET A 1 37.16 36.65 8.40
CA MET A 1 37.50 35.51 7.50
C MET A 1 38.22 34.33 8.18
N ARG A 2 38.79 34.46 9.39
CA ARG A 2 39.47 33.32 10.06
C ARG A 2 38.56 32.22 10.65
N LYS A 3 37.31 32.55 11.02
CA LYS A 3 36.36 31.58 11.61
C LYS A 3 35.83 30.56 10.59
N LEU A 4 35.80 30.90 9.29
CA LEU A 4 35.31 29.98 8.24
C LEU A 4 36.25 28.79 8.00
N VAL A 5 37.56 28.99 8.20
CA VAL A 5 38.59 27.98 7.91
C VAL A 5 38.53 26.80 8.88
N TYR A 6 38.05 27.01 10.11
CA TYR A 6 37.90 25.94 11.11
C TYR A 6 36.55 25.20 11.02
N ILE A 7 35.55 25.79 10.36
CA ILE A 7 34.23 25.18 10.20
C ILE A 7 34.27 24.10 9.11
N LEU A 8 35.04 24.34 8.04
CA LEU A 8 35.17 23.43 6.90
C LEU A 8 35.74 22.03 7.23
N PRO A 9 36.82 21.88 8.03
CA PRO A 9 37.30 20.55 8.40
C PRO A 9 36.34 19.83 9.35
N PHE A 10 35.60 20.58 10.18
CA PHE A 10 34.64 20.02 11.13
C PHE A 10 33.40 19.46 10.42
N THR A 11 32.89 20.16 9.40
CA THR A 11 31.78 19.66 8.57
C THR A 11 32.19 18.42 7.77
N ILE A 12 33.41 18.36 7.25
CA ILE A 12 33.94 17.18 6.55
C ILE A 12 34.02 15.98 7.51
N LEU A 13 34.49 16.17 8.74
CA LEU A 13 34.57 15.11 9.75
C LEU A 13 33.19 14.55 10.13
N ILE A 14 32.16 15.40 10.18
CA ILE A 14 30.77 14.98 10.45
C ILE A 14 30.23 14.14 9.28
N PHE A 15 30.51 14.53 8.03
CA PHE A 15 30.10 13.73 6.86
C PHE A 15 30.75 12.34 6.84
N PHE A 16 32.05 12.23 7.15
CA PHE A 16 32.76 10.95 7.14
C PHE A 16 32.47 10.04 8.35
N SER A 17 31.92 10.57 9.45
CA SER A 17 31.55 9.77 10.63
C SER A 17 30.13 9.21 10.57
N SER A 18 29.30 9.68 9.64
CA SER A 18 27.98 9.12 9.39
C SER A 18 28.09 7.77 8.67
N ASN A 19 28.18 6.69 9.44
CA ASN A 19 28.01 5.32 8.93
C ASN A 19 26.53 5.10 8.63
N ILE A 20 26.04 5.69 7.54
CA ILE A 20 24.71 5.42 7.03
C ILE A 20 24.74 4.01 6.44
N ARG A 21 24.35 3.02 7.24
CA ARG A 21 24.11 1.67 6.75
C ARG A 21 22.89 1.74 5.82
N SER A 22 23.14 1.79 4.52
CA SER A 22 22.10 1.51 3.54
C SER A 22 21.65 0.08 3.74
N GLN A 23 20.34 -0.14 3.91
CA GLN A 23 19.77 -1.47 3.96
C GLN A 23 19.80 -2.04 2.54
N GLN A 24 20.95 -2.58 2.15
CA GLN A 24 21.12 -3.21 0.85
C GLN A 24 20.64 -4.64 0.96
N ILE A 25 19.33 -4.84 0.75
CA ILE A 25 18.76 -6.19 0.65
C ILE A 25 19.22 -6.77 -0.68
N GLU A 26 20.00 -7.84 -0.62
CA GLU A 26 20.42 -8.57 -1.81
C GLU A 26 19.20 -9.28 -2.39
N TRP A 27 18.86 -8.99 -3.66
CA TRP A 27 17.68 -9.56 -4.32
C TRP A 27 17.64 -11.10 -4.29
N GLY A 28 18.81 -11.76 -4.32
CA GLY A 28 18.91 -13.21 -4.24
C GLY A 28 18.56 -13.82 -2.88
N GLN A 29 18.48 -13.00 -1.82
CA GLN A 29 18.13 -13.44 -0.48
C GLN A 29 16.64 -13.32 -0.16
N ILE A 30 15.86 -12.68 -1.04
CA ILE A 30 14.41 -12.54 -0.87
C ILE A 30 13.74 -13.87 -1.17
N ASN A 31 12.96 -14.37 -0.23
CA ASN A 31 12.18 -15.59 -0.38
C ASN A 31 10.86 -15.47 0.42
N SER A 32 10.00 -16.48 0.29
CA SER A 32 8.67 -16.48 0.92
C SER A 32 8.70 -16.37 2.45
N ALA A 33 9.81 -16.71 3.11
CA ALA A 33 9.95 -16.65 4.56
C ALA A 33 10.33 -15.26 5.08
N ASN A 34 10.92 -14.38 4.26
CA ASN A 34 11.39 -13.07 4.69
C ASN A 34 10.79 -11.88 3.92
N VAL A 35 10.08 -12.14 2.82
CA VAL A 35 9.49 -11.10 1.97
C VAL A 35 8.51 -10.21 2.73
N ILE A 36 7.73 -10.79 3.66
CA ILE A 36 6.77 -10.03 4.48
C ILE A 36 7.48 -9.12 5.48
N ASP A 37 8.52 -9.61 6.15
CA ASP A 37 9.30 -8.82 7.11
C ASP A 37 10.03 -7.65 6.44
N ILE A 38 10.54 -7.88 5.23
CA ILE A 38 11.17 -6.86 4.39
C ILE A 38 10.16 -5.76 4.03
N ILE A 39 8.95 -6.14 3.57
CA ILE A 39 7.89 -5.20 3.22
C ILE A 39 7.40 -4.44 4.46
N ALA A 40 7.24 -5.12 5.60
CA ALA A 40 6.81 -4.53 6.86
C ALA A 40 7.83 -3.54 7.42
N GLY A 41 9.13 -3.84 7.34
CA GLY A 41 10.21 -2.95 7.76
C GLY A 41 10.33 -1.69 6.90
N GLN A 42 9.89 -1.74 5.64
CA GLN A 42 9.86 -0.59 4.73
C GLN A 42 8.59 0.26 4.89
N ASN A 43 7.52 -0.28 5.48
CA ASN A 43 6.23 0.38 5.58
C ASN A 43 5.60 0.16 6.97
N PRO A 44 5.98 0.96 7.97
CA PRO A 44 5.66 0.72 9.39
C PRO A 44 4.16 0.79 9.71
N ASP A 45 3.35 1.33 8.80
CA ASP A 45 1.90 1.46 8.99
C ASP A 45 1.11 0.16 8.79
N ILE A 46 1.75 -0.91 8.29
CA ILE A 46 1.09 -2.20 7.98
C ILE A 46 0.41 -2.85 9.21
N GLY A 47 0.66 -2.40 10.44
CA GLY A 47 0.09 -2.97 11.67
C GLY A 47 -1.35 -2.54 12.06
N THR A 48 -1.95 -1.53 11.43
CA THR A 48 -3.27 -0.98 11.86
C THR A 48 -4.43 -1.34 10.93
N TYR A 49 -4.14 -1.88 9.75
CA TYR A 49 -5.13 -2.23 8.73
C TYR A 49 -4.82 -3.59 8.14
N THR A 50 -5.86 -4.31 7.72
CA THR A 50 -5.65 -5.44 6.82
C THR A 50 -5.18 -4.86 5.49
N SER A 51 -3.96 -5.20 5.07
CA SER A 51 -3.37 -4.72 3.82
C SER A 51 -3.30 -5.86 2.81
N THR A 52 -3.70 -5.60 1.58
CA THR A 52 -3.47 -6.51 0.45
C THR A 52 -2.78 -5.73 -0.65
N VAL A 53 -1.58 -6.16 -1.03
CA VAL A 53 -0.82 -5.55 -2.13
C VAL A 53 -0.56 -6.63 -3.17
N GLN A 54 -0.98 -6.38 -4.40
CA GLN A 54 -0.71 -7.26 -5.55
C GLN A 54 0.01 -6.46 -6.63
N ILE A 55 1.13 -7.01 -7.11
CA ILE A 55 1.98 -6.39 -8.14
C ILE A 55 2.09 -7.37 -9.29
N GLY A 56 1.88 -6.89 -10.51
CA GLY A 56 1.85 -7.67 -11.75
C GLY A 56 0.50 -7.58 -12.45
N ASP A 57 0.41 -8.26 -13.59
CA ASP A 57 -0.78 -8.22 -14.45
C ASP A 57 -1.69 -9.43 -14.20
N HIS A 58 -2.98 -9.28 -14.50
CA HIS A 58 -3.99 -10.34 -14.40
C HIS A 58 -4.16 -10.93 -12.99
N ASN A 59 -3.82 -10.17 -11.94
CA ASN A 59 -4.06 -10.56 -10.57
C ASN A 59 -5.56 -10.48 -10.25
N SER A 60 -5.99 -11.32 -9.30
CA SER A 60 -7.33 -11.26 -8.73
C SER A 60 -7.24 -11.23 -7.21
N ALA A 61 -8.01 -10.33 -6.60
CA ALA A 61 -8.21 -10.25 -5.17
C ALA A 61 -9.69 -10.37 -4.85
N GLU A 62 -10.05 -11.30 -3.97
CA GLU A 62 -11.40 -11.42 -3.42
C GLU A 62 -11.34 -11.19 -1.91
N LEU A 63 -12.15 -10.26 -1.41
CA LEU A 63 -12.19 -9.87 0.00
C LEU A 63 -13.62 -9.96 0.52
N PHE A 64 -13.81 -10.74 1.58
CA PHE A 64 -15.09 -10.94 2.24
C PHE A 64 -15.01 -10.44 3.68
N ILE A 65 -15.73 -9.36 3.97
CA ILE A 65 -15.69 -8.68 5.27
C ILE A 65 -17.00 -8.95 6.03
N ASN A 66 -16.86 -9.46 7.25
CA ASN A 66 -17.95 -9.83 8.13
C ASN A 66 -17.90 -9.15 9.52
N GLY A 67 -17.02 -8.16 9.68
CA GLY A 67 -16.82 -7.45 10.94
C GLY A 67 -16.20 -6.07 10.71
N ARG A 68 -16.01 -5.31 11.81
CA ARG A 68 -15.35 -4.00 11.74
C ARG A 68 -13.89 -4.20 11.31
N THR A 69 -13.54 -3.68 10.14
CA THR A 69 -12.20 -3.81 9.57
C THR A 69 -11.80 -2.50 8.88
N SER A 70 -10.54 -2.10 9.05
CA SER A 70 -9.93 -1.07 8.21
C SER A 70 -9.09 -1.77 7.15
N LEU A 71 -9.33 -1.47 5.88
CA LEU A 71 -8.72 -2.17 4.76
C LEU A 71 -8.00 -1.22 3.82
N SER A 72 -6.80 -1.64 3.42
CA SER A 72 -6.04 -1.01 2.35
C SER A 72 -5.75 -2.06 1.30
N LEU A 73 -6.24 -1.81 0.07
CA LEU A 73 -5.99 -2.66 -1.08
C LEU A 73 -5.21 -1.87 -2.11
N SER A 74 -4.11 -2.44 -2.60
CA SER A 74 -3.30 -1.87 -3.66
C SER A 74 -3.07 -2.89 -4.77
N GLN A 75 -3.43 -2.56 -6.00
CA GLN A 75 -3.12 -3.35 -7.19
C GLN A 75 -2.30 -2.52 -8.17
N ILE A 76 -1.14 -3.03 -8.57
CA ILE A 76 -0.22 -2.36 -9.49
C ILE A 76 0.07 -3.29 -10.67
N GLY A 77 -0.40 -2.91 -11.86
CA GLY A 77 -0.29 -3.67 -13.11
C GLY A 77 -1.59 -3.58 -13.92
N ASP A 78 -1.61 -4.25 -15.06
CA ASP A 78 -2.71 -4.21 -16.02
C ASP A 78 -3.65 -5.42 -15.87
N TYR A 79 -4.92 -5.25 -16.24
CA TYR A 79 -5.94 -6.32 -16.24
C TYR A 79 -6.21 -6.97 -14.87
N ASN A 80 -5.90 -6.27 -13.78
CA ASN A 80 -6.16 -6.74 -12.43
C ASN A 80 -7.65 -6.62 -12.07
N LYS A 81 -8.10 -7.50 -11.16
CA LYS A 81 -9.49 -7.56 -10.70
C LYS A 81 -9.56 -7.52 -9.18
N VAL A 82 -10.43 -6.67 -8.66
CA VAL A 82 -10.82 -6.64 -7.25
C VAL A 82 -12.29 -7.00 -7.14
N PHE A 83 -12.59 -7.94 -6.25
CA PHE A 83 -13.93 -8.19 -5.77
C PHE A 83 -13.98 -7.99 -4.26
N TYR A 84 -14.71 -6.97 -3.82
CA TYR A 84 -14.82 -6.57 -2.42
C TYR A 84 -16.27 -6.70 -1.98
N ILE A 85 -16.55 -7.66 -1.09
CA ILE A 85 -17.85 -7.85 -0.48
C ILE A 85 -17.78 -7.49 1.01
N ASN A 86 -18.64 -6.57 1.43
CA ASN A 86 -18.82 -6.23 2.83
C ASN A 86 -20.29 -6.37 3.25
N SER A 87 -20.58 -7.43 3.98
CA SER A 87 -21.94 -7.70 4.49
C SER A 87 -22.17 -7.11 5.89
N PHE A 88 -21.20 -6.39 6.45
CA PHE A 88 -21.28 -5.82 7.79
C PHE A 88 -22.01 -4.47 7.77
N THR A 89 -23.04 -4.31 8.60
CA THR A 89 -23.95 -3.15 8.62
C THR A 89 -23.70 -2.20 9.79
N ASP A 90 -23.08 -2.67 10.87
CA ASP A 90 -23.15 -2.02 12.18
C ASP A 90 -21.94 -1.15 12.52
N ALA A 91 -21.03 -0.90 11.56
CA ALA A 91 -19.99 0.11 11.73
C ALA A 91 -19.47 0.69 10.41
N GLU A 92 -18.98 1.92 10.51
CA GLU A 92 -18.16 2.59 9.51
C GLU A 92 -16.94 1.73 9.15
N VAL A 93 -16.73 1.51 7.85
CA VAL A 93 -15.60 0.73 7.32
C VAL A 93 -14.68 1.67 6.55
N LYS A 94 -13.44 1.80 7.04
CA LYS A 94 -12.44 2.69 6.42
C LYS A 94 -11.67 1.90 5.37
N ASN A 95 -12.14 2.00 4.13
CA ASN A 95 -11.55 1.33 2.98
C ASN A 95 -10.74 2.29 2.13
N THR A 96 -9.51 1.91 1.80
CA THR A 96 -8.72 2.57 0.75
C THR A 96 -8.42 1.58 -0.35
N ILE A 97 -8.87 1.86 -1.57
CA ILE A 97 -8.58 1.06 -2.76
C ILE A 97 -7.68 1.89 -3.67
N THR A 98 -6.48 1.38 -3.95
CA THR A 98 -5.52 1.99 -4.87
C THR A 98 -5.30 1.06 -6.04
N THR A 99 -5.45 1.58 -7.24
CA THR A 99 -5.21 0.81 -8.47
C THR A 99 -4.35 1.63 -9.41
N GLN A 100 -3.25 1.03 -9.88
CA GLN A 100 -2.36 1.62 -10.86
C GLN A 100 -2.18 0.69 -12.06
N GLY A 101 -2.43 1.19 -13.27
CA GLY A 101 -2.32 0.44 -14.53
C GLY A 101 -3.58 0.57 -15.38
N HIS A 102 -3.69 -0.25 -16.42
CA HIS A 102 -4.74 -0.17 -17.44
C HIS A 102 -5.71 -1.35 -17.38
N ASN A 103 -6.95 -1.13 -17.82
CA ASN A 103 -7.97 -2.18 -17.96
C ASN A 103 -8.26 -2.94 -16.65
N ASN A 104 -8.09 -2.28 -15.52
CA ASN A 104 -8.36 -2.84 -14.21
C ASN A 104 -9.87 -2.81 -13.90
N ILE A 105 -10.35 -3.78 -13.14
CA ILE A 105 -11.75 -3.89 -12.75
C ILE A 105 -11.85 -3.90 -11.22
N ILE A 106 -12.68 -3.03 -10.67
CA ILE A 106 -12.99 -2.97 -9.25
C ILE A 106 -14.48 -3.20 -9.09
N ASP A 107 -14.87 -4.22 -8.35
CA ASP A 107 -16.27 -4.52 -8.04
C ASP A 107 -16.47 -4.57 -6.53
N ILE A 108 -17.32 -3.68 -6.05
CA ILE A 108 -17.62 -3.43 -4.64
C ILE A 108 -19.09 -3.71 -4.41
N THR A 109 -19.38 -4.55 -3.42
CA THR A 109 -20.73 -4.89 -3.00
C THR A 109 -20.85 -4.84 -1.49
N GLY A 110 -21.89 -4.20 -0.96
CA GLY A 110 -22.23 -4.39 0.44
C GLY A 110 -23.33 -3.48 0.97
N SER A 111 -23.31 -3.27 2.28
CA SER A 111 -24.31 -2.46 2.99
C SER A 111 -24.29 -1.00 2.55
N ASN A 112 -25.39 -0.26 2.78
CA ASN A 112 -25.47 1.16 2.44
C ASN A 112 -24.34 2.04 3.01
N SER A 113 -23.70 1.64 4.10
CA SER A 113 -22.57 2.35 4.71
C SER A 113 -21.20 1.99 4.11
N ILE A 114 -21.12 1.05 3.16
CA ILE A 114 -19.85 0.59 2.58
C ILE A 114 -19.04 1.70 1.90
N SER A 115 -19.73 2.71 1.34
CA SER A 115 -19.12 3.86 0.70
C SER A 115 -18.75 4.98 1.68
N GLU A 116 -19.22 4.92 2.93
CA GLU A 116 -18.92 5.94 3.93
C GLU A 116 -17.42 5.95 4.20
N ASN A 117 -16.78 7.10 3.94
CA ASN A 117 -15.35 7.31 4.12
C ASN A 117 -14.43 6.38 3.29
N MET A 118 -14.98 5.74 2.26
CA MET A 118 -14.17 5.03 1.27
C MET A 118 -13.31 6.02 0.49
N LYS A 119 -12.05 5.65 0.28
CA LYS A 119 -11.11 6.37 -0.58
C LYS A 119 -10.70 5.48 -1.73
N MET A 120 -10.75 6.03 -2.95
CA MET A 120 -10.31 5.33 -4.14
C MET A 120 -9.28 6.19 -4.88
N ASN A 121 -8.09 5.63 -5.10
CA ASN A 121 -6.99 6.27 -5.82
C ASN A 121 -6.74 5.47 -7.09
N ILE A 122 -7.16 6.00 -8.25
CA ILE A 122 -6.99 5.35 -9.54
C ILE A 122 -5.95 6.10 -10.35
N LYS A 123 -4.96 5.37 -10.87
CA LYS A 123 -3.91 5.92 -11.73
C LYS A 123 -3.71 5.03 -12.97
N GLY A 124 -4.06 5.57 -14.14
CA GLY A 124 -4.00 4.85 -15.41
C GLY A 124 -5.35 4.88 -16.11
N ASP A 125 -5.41 4.32 -17.32
CA ASP A 125 -6.58 4.47 -18.18
C ASP A 125 -7.47 3.21 -18.20
N ASN A 126 -8.73 3.37 -18.60
CA ASN A 126 -9.69 2.27 -18.79
C ASN A 126 -9.98 1.42 -17.53
N THR A 127 -9.99 2.03 -16.35
CA THR A 127 -10.45 1.33 -15.14
C THR A 127 -11.97 1.30 -15.10
N THR A 128 -12.56 0.13 -14.84
CA THR A 128 -14.00 -0.05 -14.65
C THR A 128 -14.31 -0.25 -13.17
N ILE A 129 -15.28 0.50 -12.64
CA ILE A 129 -15.70 0.40 -11.23
C ILE A 129 -17.19 0.08 -11.16
N PHE A 130 -17.53 -1.02 -10.49
CA PHE A 130 -18.88 -1.37 -10.09
C PHE A 130 -19.02 -1.17 -8.59
N MET A 131 -20.03 -0.43 -8.16
CA MET A 131 -20.38 -0.27 -6.74
C MET A 131 -21.87 -0.52 -6.55
N ARG A 132 -22.20 -1.47 -5.67
CA ARG A 132 -23.56 -1.92 -5.40
C ARG A 132 -23.82 -1.90 -3.90
N ASN A 133 -24.78 -1.07 -3.51
CA ASN A 133 -25.23 -0.95 -2.14
C ASN A 133 -26.58 -1.65 -1.99
N TYR A 134 -26.73 -2.44 -0.93
CA TYR A 134 -27.95 -3.15 -0.56
C TYR A 134 -28.39 -2.76 0.85
#